data_AF-A0A8S0UGK3-F1
#
_entry.id   AF-A0A8S0UGK3-F1
#
_cell.length_a   1.000
_cell.length_b   1.000
_cell.length_c   1.000
_cell.angle_alpha   90.00
_cell.angle_beta   90.00
_cell.angle_gamma   90.00
#
_symmetry.space_group_name_H-M   'P 1'
#
loop_
_entity.id
_entity.type
_entity.pdbx_description
1 polymer ?
#
loop_
_entity_poly.entity_id
_entity_poly.type
_entity_poly.pdbx_seq_one_letter_code
_entity_poly.pdbx_strand_id
1 'polypeptide(L)'
;MANPSKMNAFGCFLVVFLSFFSSFSSALTDAEAAYIARRQLLHHPDDDSLPNESEYEIDARLTFANPRLKKAYIALQAFKKAIYSDPQNFTANWEGANVCAYNGVFCAQALDNPKQSVVAGVDLNHADIAGHLPIEIGHLVDISLLHLNSNRFCGIIPKSIAKLTLLFELDVSNNRFVGPFPEVVLELPSLKYLDLRYNDFEGQLPPQLFNKPLDALFLNDNRFHSTIPENFGNSTVSVLVLSNNKFHGCIPKSIGKMANTLDEILLSNNALSGCLPEEITLLKSATVFDISDNKFVGDLPVGLEYLQKVEAFDAGHNELRGKVPESLCSLPSLQNLTFSNNFFEARDDVCEPQAIQGLVVDDTNNCFANSPHQRSAKACWSTLRKPVDCTKAGCRSSPPESGPKEPPKHTPVKPNPKPVSPPQPKLTPPTKAVPVPSPSSPNPTPKPSPTPSVPTPKPTPTPKANPPKVSPSSPPPPSAKPKPPPPVLSRPPPVQSPPPSPKRSPPLPPHVSSPPPPFCPHHRLSTHLPHHQCYPHHRQRSHLHHHLHLSLHHRLFTHHHHQYHLLHHQLHHNHHLRLTTSSSLQSWASNMHHHHRLFSRVTKE
;
A
#
# COMPACT_ATOMS: atom_id res chain seq x y z
N MET A 1 2.77 48.61 -52.00
CA MET A 1 3.59 48.24 -50.81
C MET A 1 2.66 47.58 -49.80
N ALA A 2 3.10 46.49 -49.14
CA ALA A 2 2.46 45.79 -48.01
C ALA A 2 1.03 45.22 -48.19
N ASN A 3 0.62 44.11 -47.56
CA ASN A 3 1.33 42.92 -47.06
C ASN A 3 0.29 41.79 -46.78
N PRO A 4 0.33 40.60 -47.43
CA PRO A 4 -0.67 39.55 -47.19
C PRO A 4 -0.19 38.52 -46.15
N SER A 5 -0.73 38.54 -44.94
CA SER A 5 -0.42 37.55 -43.90
C SER A 5 -1.55 37.39 -42.87
N LYS A 6 -2.69 36.78 -43.27
CA LYS A 6 -3.76 36.38 -42.33
C LYS A 6 -4.76 35.32 -42.87
N MET A 7 -4.28 34.35 -43.65
CA MET A 7 -5.06 33.17 -44.06
C MET A 7 -4.22 31.89 -43.94
N ASN A 8 -3.99 31.42 -42.71
CA ASN A 8 -3.45 30.06 -42.46
C ASN A 8 -3.71 29.51 -41.03
N ALA A 9 -4.59 30.13 -40.24
CA ALA A 9 -4.83 29.72 -38.85
C ALA A 9 -5.98 28.69 -38.66
N PHE A 10 -6.92 28.60 -39.60
CA PHE A 10 -8.12 27.75 -39.47
C PHE A 10 -7.91 26.28 -39.91
N GLY A 11 -6.86 25.98 -40.68
CA GLY A 11 -6.57 24.61 -41.13
C GLY A 11 -5.99 23.70 -40.04
N CYS A 12 -5.11 24.23 -39.18
CA CYS A 12 -4.44 23.43 -38.15
C CYS A 12 -5.37 23.02 -37.00
N PHE A 13 -6.36 23.85 -36.65
CA PHE A 13 -7.27 23.57 -35.53
C PHE A 13 -8.15 22.33 -35.76
N LEU A 14 -8.52 22.08 -37.02
CA LEU A 14 -9.38 20.95 -37.41
C LEU A 14 -8.62 19.61 -37.52
N VAL A 15 -7.32 19.65 -37.83
CA VAL A 15 -6.46 18.45 -37.84
C VAL A 15 -6.12 18.02 -36.41
N VAL A 16 -5.79 18.97 -35.53
CA VAL A 16 -5.52 18.67 -34.10
C VAL A 16 -6.74 18.04 -33.42
N PHE A 17 -7.96 18.52 -33.72
CA PHE A 17 -9.18 17.96 -33.13
C PHE A 17 -9.51 16.52 -33.60
N LEU A 18 -9.04 16.12 -34.78
CA LEU A 18 -9.24 14.75 -35.31
C LEU A 18 -8.15 13.77 -34.86
N SER A 19 -6.96 14.24 -34.49
CA SER A 19 -5.92 13.42 -33.85
C SER A 19 -6.22 13.05 -32.38
N PHE A 20 -7.24 13.65 -31.75
CA PHE A 20 -7.70 13.27 -30.40
C PHE A 20 -8.69 12.08 -30.39
N PHE A 21 -9.08 11.54 -31.53
CA PHE A 21 -10.03 10.42 -31.63
C PHE A 21 -9.43 9.11 -32.17
N SER A 22 -8.13 9.05 -32.43
CA SER A 22 -7.42 7.81 -32.72
C SER A 22 -6.96 7.13 -31.41
N SER A 23 -7.51 5.95 -31.14
CA SER A 23 -7.14 5.06 -30.03
C SER A 23 -7.61 5.47 -28.63
N PHE A 24 -8.92 5.74 -28.47
CA PHE A 24 -9.58 5.40 -27.21
C PHE A 24 -9.61 3.87 -27.05
N SER A 25 -8.54 3.28 -26.49
CA SER A 25 -8.69 2.05 -25.72
C SER A 25 -9.52 2.44 -24.50
N SER A 26 -10.83 2.20 -24.58
CA SER A 26 -11.77 2.54 -23.51
C SER A 26 -11.44 1.69 -22.29
N ALA A 27 -10.64 2.26 -21.37
CA ALA A 27 -10.44 1.70 -20.06
C ALA A 27 -11.80 1.56 -19.37
N LEU A 28 -12.00 0.42 -18.69
CA LEU A 28 -13.23 0.17 -17.94
C LEU A 28 -13.54 1.32 -16.99
N THR A 29 -14.80 1.70 -16.95
CA THR A 29 -15.34 2.57 -15.91
C THR A 29 -15.38 1.84 -14.57
N ASP A 30 -15.35 2.58 -13.47
CA ASP A 30 -15.43 2.03 -12.10
C ASP A 30 -16.68 1.15 -11.92
N ALA A 31 -17.78 1.47 -12.62
CA ALA A 31 -19.01 0.69 -12.63
C ALA A 31 -18.84 -0.68 -13.29
N GLU A 32 -18.06 -0.78 -14.37
CA GLU A 32 -17.77 -2.04 -15.04
C GLU A 32 -16.73 -2.86 -14.27
N ALA A 33 -15.73 -2.23 -13.67
CA ALA A 33 -14.78 -2.89 -12.76
C ALA A 33 -15.53 -3.48 -11.53
N ALA A 34 -16.45 -2.71 -10.93
CA ALA A 34 -17.32 -3.21 -9.86
C ALA A 34 -18.27 -4.31 -10.32
N TYR A 35 -18.75 -4.28 -11.57
CA TYR A 35 -19.55 -5.37 -12.14
C TYR A 35 -18.73 -6.65 -12.33
N ILE A 36 -17.48 -6.55 -12.79
CA ILE A 36 -16.55 -7.69 -12.89
C ILE A 36 -16.26 -8.27 -11.50
N ALA A 37 -15.90 -7.43 -10.53
CA ALA A 37 -15.70 -7.85 -9.14
C ALA A 37 -16.95 -8.55 -8.58
N ARG A 38 -18.15 -8.00 -8.80
CA ARG A 38 -19.41 -8.62 -8.37
C ARG A 38 -19.66 -9.96 -9.07
N ARG A 39 -19.29 -10.12 -10.35
CA ARG A 39 -19.38 -11.43 -11.02
C ARG A 39 -18.37 -12.43 -10.46
N GLN A 40 -17.13 -12.03 -10.16
CA GLN A 40 -16.15 -12.91 -9.52
C GLN A 40 -16.63 -13.36 -8.13
N LEU A 41 -17.26 -12.47 -7.35
CA LEU A 41 -17.87 -12.82 -6.05
C LEU A 41 -19.11 -13.72 -6.17
N LEU A 42 -19.90 -13.58 -7.24
CA LEU A 42 -21.10 -14.40 -7.49
C LEU A 42 -20.80 -15.75 -8.17
N HIS A 43 -19.66 -15.87 -8.83
CA HIS A 43 -19.19 -17.12 -9.43
C HIS A 43 -18.29 -17.91 -8.47
N HIS A 44 -18.36 -17.60 -7.18
CA HIS A 44 -17.77 -18.38 -6.10
C HIS A 44 -18.59 -19.68 -5.96
N PRO A 45 -18.05 -20.85 -6.35
CA PRO A 45 -18.71 -22.10 -6.03
C PRO A 45 -18.54 -22.33 -4.52
N ASP A 46 -19.52 -22.94 -3.86
CA ASP A 46 -19.40 -23.36 -2.45
C ASP A 46 -18.36 -24.48 -2.23
N ASP A 47 -17.70 -24.92 -3.31
CA ASP A 47 -16.55 -25.81 -3.34
C ASP A 47 -15.36 -25.05 -3.96
N ASP A 48 -14.28 -24.84 -3.20
CA ASP A 48 -13.06 -24.14 -3.65
C ASP A 48 -12.24 -24.97 -4.68
N SER A 49 -12.87 -25.87 -5.43
CA SER A 49 -12.26 -26.67 -6.48
C SER A 49 -11.94 -25.82 -7.72
N LEU A 50 -10.81 -26.15 -8.36
CA LEU A 50 -10.54 -25.63 -9.71
C LEU A 50 -11.33 -26.47 -10.71
N PRO A 51 -11.86 -25.90 -11.81
CA PRO A 51 -12.58 -26.67 -12.81
C PRO A 51 -11.73 -27.84 -13.31
N ASN A 52 -12.35 -28.99 -13.54
CA ASN A 52 -11.63 -30.22 -13.83
C ASN A 52 -10.88 -30.13 -15.17
N GLU A 53 -9.77 -30.86 -15.32
CA GLU A 53 -8.96 -30.85 -16.57
C GLU A 53 -9.78 -31.22 -17.83
N SER A 54 -10.93 -31.87 -17.67
CA SER A 54 -11.88 -32.24 -18.74
C SER A 54 -12.76 -31.09 -19.23
N GLU A 55 -12.81 -29.94 -18.56
CA GLU A 55 -13.61 -28.77 -18.97
C GLU A 55 -12.86 -27.82 -19.92
N TYR A 56 -11.55 -28.05 -20.13
CA TYR A 56 -10.74 -27.24 -21.03
C TYR A 56 -10.50 -27.97 -22.35
N GLU A 57 -10.92 -27.35 -23.45
CA GLU A 57 -10.60 -27.80 -24.81
C GLU A 57 -9.11 -27.59 -25.12
N ILE A 58 -8.27 -28.53 -24.70
CA ILE A 58 -6.86 -28.58 -25.08
C ILE A 58 -6.76 -29.26 -26.45
N ASP A 59 -6.09 -28.63 -27.41
CA ASP A 59 -5.76 -29.29 -28.69
C ASP A 59 -4.95 -30.56 -28.40
N ALA A 60 -5.52 -31.72 -28.75
CA ALA A 60 -4.95 -33.04 -28.55
C ALA A 60 -3.60 -33.26 -29.28
N ARG A 61 -3.19 -32.33 -30.14
CA ARG A 61 -1.87 -32.30 -30.80
C ARG A 61 -0.75 -31.72 -29.92
N LEU A 62 -1.09 -31.04 -28.82
CA LEU A 62 -0.10 -30.39 -27.95
C LEU A 62 0.55 -31.38 -26.98
N THR A 63 1.86 -31.59 -27.13
CA THR A 63 2.68 -32.43 -26.24
C THR A 63 3.46 -31.57 -25.25
N PHE A 64 3.20 -31.73 -23.95
CA PHE A 64 3.91 -31.01 -22.88
C PHE A 64 5.02 -31.87 -22.28
N ALA A 65 6.14 -31.25 -21.89
CA ALA A 65 7.28 -31.97 -21.31
C ALA A 65 6.99 -32.60 -19.94
N ASN A 66 6.00 -32.08 -19.20
CA ASN A 66 5.49 -32.67 -17.97
C ASN A 66 4.06 -32.15 -17.64
N PRO A 67 3.32 -32.77 -16.69
CA PRO A 67 1.96 -32.35 -16.34
C PRO A 67 1.86 -30.96 -15.68
N ARG A 68 2.92 -30.44 -15.04
CA ARG A 68 2.90 -29.10 -14.43
C ARG A 68 2.89 -28.02 -15.51
N LEU A 69 3.68 -28.18 -16.57
CA LEU A 69 3.63 -27.29 -17.74
C LEU A 69 2.30 -27.37 -18.50
N LYS A 70 1.63 -28.55 -18.54
CA LYS A 70 0.25 -28.66 -19.04
C LYS A 70 -0.73 -27.83 -18.19
N LYS A 71 -0.62 -27.88 -16.86
CA LYS A 71 -1.43 -27.07 -15.94
C LYS A 71 -1.15 -25.57 -16.06
N ALA A 72 0.12 -25.19 -16.20
CA ALA A 72 0.51 -23.82 -16.46
C ALA A 72 -0.03 -23.29 -17.80
N TYR A 73 -0.04 -24.12 -18.85
CA TYR A 73 -0.70 -23.78 -20.12
C TYR A 73 -2.20 -23.50 -19.93
N ILE A 74 -2.93 -24.35 -19.21
CA ILE A 74 -4.35 -24.12 -18.91
C ILE A 74 -4.54 -22.76 -18.21
N ALA A 75 -3.74 -22.48 -17.18
CA ALA A 75 -3.78 -21.22 -16.44
C ALA A 75 -3.52 -20.00 -17.34
N LEU A 76 -2.46 -20.05 -18.16
CA LEU A 76 -2.03 -18.94 -18.99
C LEU A 76 -2.94 -18.71 -20.20
N GLN A 77 -3.55 -19.76 -20.78
CA GLN A 77 -4.57 -19.58 -21.81
C GLN A 77 -5.88 -19.03 -21.22
N ALA A 78 -6.27 -19.45 -20.01
CA ALA A 78 -7.41 -18.84 -19.30
C ALA A 78 -7.12 -17.36 -18.96
N PHE A 79 -5.89 -17.03 -18.58
CA PHE A 79 -5.47 -15.65 -18.33
C PHE A 79 -5.43 -14.81 -19.62
N LYS A 80 -4.90 -15.35 -20.73
CA LYS A 80 -4.98 -14.73 -22.07
C LYS A 80 -6.42 -14.45 -22.49
N LYS A 81 -7.36 -15.35 -22.16
CA LYS A 81 -8.80 -15.18 -22.42
C LYS A 81 -9.47 -14.14 -21.50
N ALA A 82 -8.93 -13.90 -20.31
CA ALA A 82 -9.38 -12.88 -19.38
C ALA A 82 -8.80 -11.47 -19.69
N ILE A 83 -7.80 -11.39 -20.58
CA ILE A 83 -7.27 -10.14 -21.11
C ILE A 83 -8.16 -9.63 -22.25
N TYR A 84 -8.62 -8.38 -22.14
CA TYR A 84 -9.47 -7.71 -23.14
C TYR A 84 -8.76 -6.52 -23.82
N SER A 85 -7.58 -6.11 -23.36
CA SER A 85 -6.70 -5.17 -24.08
C SER A 85 -5.23 -5.50 -23.81
N ASP A 86 -4.45 -5.69 -24.86
CA ASP A 86 -2.99 -5.89 -24.81
C ASP A 86 -2.34 -4.93 -25.83
N PRO A 87 -2.07 -3.66 -25.45
CA PRO A 87 -1.66 -2.62 -26.41
C PRO A 87 -0.30 -2.88 -27.05
N GLN A 88 0.56 -3.65 -26.37
CA GLN A 88 1.92 -3.95 -26.81
C GLN A 88 1.99 -5.32 -27.54
N ASN A 89 0.88 -6.05 -27.65
CA ASN A 89 0.83 -7.45 -28.08
C ASN A 89 1.79 -8.34 -27.27
N PHE A 90 1.94 -8.05 -25.98
CA PHE A 90 2.89 -8.73 -25.09
C PHE A 90 2.59 -10.23 -25.01
N THR A 91 1.31 -10.61 -24.93
CA THR A 91 0.82 -12.00 -24.85
C THR A 91 0.64 -12.67 -26.22
N ALA A 92 1.08 -12.05 -27.32
CA ALA A 92 0.93 -12.61 -28.66
C ALA A 92 1.60 -13.99 -28.80
N ASN A 93 2.78 -14.19 -28.19
CA ASN A 93 3.49 -15.47 -28.23
C ASN A 93 3.00 -16.51 -27.21
N TRP A 94 1.90 -16.25 -26.48
CA TRP A 94 1.27 -17.22 -25.58
C TRP A 94 0.44 -18.23 -26.38
N GLU A 95 1.11 -19.05 -27.18
CA GLU A 95 0.54 -20.07 -28.06
C GLU A 95 1.45 -21.30 -28.17
N GLY A 96 0.83 -22.50 -28.27
CA GLY A 96 1.54 -23.77 -28.36
C GLY A 96 2.07 -24.30 -27.01
N ALA A 97 2.67 -25.50 -27.02
CA ALA A 97 3.00 -26.22 -25.79
C ALA A 97 4.25 -25.70 -25.05
N ASN A 98 5.04 -24.81 -25.65
CA ASN A 98 6.29 -24.30 -25.07
C ASN A 98 6.04 -23.08 -24.17
N VAL A 99 5.37 -23.32 -23.04
CA VAL A 99 5.01 -22.29 -22.04
C VAL A 99 6.21 -21.47 -21.57
N CYS A 100 7.40 -22.07 -21.49
CA CYS A 100 8.62 -21.39 -21.05
C CYS A 100 9.21 -20.41 -22.09
N ALA A 101 8.61 -20.31 -23.28
CA ALA A 101 8.97 -19.30 -24.29
C ALA A 101 7.94 -18.15 -24.37
N TYR A 102 6.91 -18.15 -23.52
CA TYR A 102 5.90 -17.10 -23.45
C TYR A 102 6.51 -15.83 -22.84
N ASN A 103 6.17 -14.65 -23.36
CA ASN A 103 6.66 -13.38 -22.81
C ASN A 103 6.19 -13.22 -21.36
N GLY A 104 7.10 -12.80 -20.48
CA GLY A 104 6.83 -12.62 -19.06
C GLY A 104 6.71 -13.92 -18.25
N VAL A 105 6.87 -15.10 -18.87
CA VAL A 105 6.78 -16.39 -18.16
C VAL A 105 8.18 -16.97 -17.98
N PHE A 106 8.55 -17.19 -16.72
CA PHE A 106 9.89 -17.65 -16.34
C PHE A 106 9.83 -19.07 -15.79
N CYS A 107 10.60 -19.98 -16.39
CA CYS A 107 10.72 -21.35 -15.94
C CYS A 107 12.02 -21.61 -15.20
N ALA A 108 11.96 -22.43 -14.15
CA ALA A 108 13.12 -22.94 -13.42
C ALA A 108 13.07 -24.48 -13.32
N GLN A 109 14.05 -25.06 -12.63
CA GLN A 109 14.00 -26.46 -12.18
C GLN A 109 13.10 -26.56 -10.95
N ALA A 110 12.26 -27.58 -10.88
CA ALA A 110 11.37 -27.79 -9.74
C ALA A 110 12.16 -28.13 -8.46
N LEU A 111 11.76 -27.52 -7.33
CA LEU A 111 12.44 -27.70 -6.04
C LEU A 111 12.41 -29.15 -5.53
N ASP A 112 11.34 -29.89 -5.84
CA ASP A 112 11.16 -31.29 -5.47
C ASP A 112 11.74 -32.28 -6.49
N ASN A 113 11.94 -31.85 -7.74
CA ASN A 113 12.51 -32.67 -8.80
C ASN A 113 13.29 -31.84 -9.84
N PRO A 114 14.62 -31.68 -9.68
CA PRO A 114 15.44 -30.88 -10.58
C PRO A 114 15.46 -31.32 -12.06
N LYS A 115 14.93 -32.51 -12.38
CA LYS A 115 14.78 -33.00 -13.77
C LYS A 115 13.53 -32.45 -14.47
N GLN A 116 12.61 -31.84 -13.74
CA GLN A 116 11.41 -31.22 -14.30
C GLN A 116 11.58 -29.70 -14.34
N SER A 117 11.23 -29.10 -15.48
CA SER A 117 11.09 -27.65 -15.57
C SER A 117 9.64 -27.25 -15.31
N VAL A 118 9.45 -26.20 -14.52
CA VAL A 118 8.16 -25.67 -14.07
C VAL A 118 8.16 -24.16 -14.26
N VAL A 119 6.97 -23.56 -14.40
CA VAL A 119 6.84 -22.10 -14.34
C VAL A 119 7.08 -21.68 -12.90
N ALA A 120 8.14 -20.89 -12.69
CA ALA A 120 8.56 -20.38 -11.39
C ALA A 120 8.21 -18.90 -11.21
N GLY A 121 7.94 -18.17 -12.29
CA GLY A 121 7.55 -16.77 -12.20
C GLY A 121 6.70 -16.29 -13.37
N VAL A 122 5.86 -15.29 -13.09
CA VAL A 122 5.16 -14.50 -14.10
C VAL A 122 5.40 -13.02 -13.79
N ASP A 123 6.04 -12.30 -14.71
CA ASP A 123 6.29 -10.86 -14.66
C ASP A 123 5.72 -10.20 -15.92
N LEU A 124 4.68 -9.37 -15.73
CA LEU A 124 4.01 -8.58 -16.77
C LEU A 124 4.16 -7.07 -16.51
N ASN A 125 5.20 -6.66 -15.77
CA ASN A 125 5.38 -5.29 -15.33
C ASN A 125 5.43 -4.30 -16.52
N HIS A 126 4.68 -3.20 -16.41
CA HIS A 126 4.60 -2.11 -17.41
C HIS A 126 4.03 -2.49 -18.78
N ALA A 127 3.30 -3.60 -18.89
CA ALA A 127 2.73 -4.04 -20.17
C ALA A 127 1.45 -3.27 -20.59
N ASP A 128 0.83 -2.48 -19.70
CA ASP A 128 -0.46 -1.81 -19.89
C ASP A 128 -1.62 -2.77 -20.30
N ILE A 129 -1.51 -4.03 -19.87
CA ILE A 129 -2.51 -5.06 -20.15
C ILE A 129 -3.75 -4.81 -19.31
N ALA A 130 -4.93 -4.82 -19.94
CA ALA A 130 -6.21 -4.73 -19.26
C ALA A 130 -6.91 -6.10 -19.28
N GLY A 131 -7.24 -6.59 -18.09
CA GLY A 131 -7.81 -7.92 -17.87
C GLY A 131 -8.47 -8.04 -16.50
N HIS A 132 -8.71 -9.26 -16.07
CA HIS A 132 -8.89 -9.62 -14.66
C HIS A 132 -8.11 -10.91 -14.37
N LEU A 133 -7.88 -11.22 -13.10
CA LEU A 133 -7.32 -12.52 -12.72
C LEU A 133 -8.41 -13.60 -12.83
N PRO A 134 -8.18 -14.71 -13.57
CA PRO A 134 -9.09 -15.86 -13.62
C PRO A 134 -8.83 -16.80 -12.43
N ILE A 135 -9.77 -17.70 -12.12
CA ILE A 135 -9.58 -18.65 -11.00
C ILE A 135 -8.48 -19.68 -11.32
N GLU A 136 -8.29 -19.98 -12.60
CA GLU A 136 -7.31 -20.90 -13.16
C GLU A 136 -5.86 -20.52 -12.87
N ILE A 137 -5.59 -19.29 -12.42
CA ILE A 137 -4.26 -18.88 -11.92
C ILE A 137 -3.74 -19.83 -10.83
N GLY A 138 -4.65 -20.43 -10.02
CA GLY A 138 -4.32 -21.41 -8.99
C GLY A 138 -3.77 -22.75 -9.50
N HIS A 139 -3.69 -22.97 -10.81
CA HIS A 139 -2.95 -24.10 -11.40
C HIS A 139 -1.43 -23.86 -11.48
N LEU A 140 -0.95 -22.62 -11.31
CA LEU A 140 0.47 -22.24 -11.33
C LEU A 140 1.21 -22.58 -10.01
N VAL A 141 0.93 -23.74 -9.41
CA VAL A 141 1.33 -24.11 -8.03
C VAL A 141 2.83 -24.02 -7.73
N ASP A 142 3.69 -24.02 -8.76
CA ASP A 142 5.15 -23.95 -8.64
C ASP A 142 5.71 -22.51 -8.63
N ILE A 143 4.90 -21.46 -8.83
CA ILE A 143 5.43 -20.08 -8.92
C ILE A 143 5.87 -19.53 -7.56
N SER A 144 7.01 -18.83 -7.57
CA SER A 144 7.54 -18.05 -6.45
C SER A 144 7.32 -16.55 -6.61
N LEU A 145 7.09 -16.04 -7.83
CA LEU A 145 6.82 -14.62 -8.06
C LEU A 145 5.66 -14.40 -9.04
N LEU A 146 4.80 -13.44 -8.71
CA LEU A 146 3.76 -12.91 -9.58
C LEU A 146 3.84 -11.38 -9.53
N HIS A 147 4.39 -10.78 -10.59
CA HIS A 147 4.53 -9.33 -10.72
C HIS A 147 3.65 -8.81 -11.87
N LEU A 148 2.76 -7.89 -11.54
CA LEU A 148 1.76 -7.32 -12.45
C LEU A 148 1.77 -5.78 -12.41
N ASN A 149 2.85 -5.15 -11.95
CA ASN A 149 2.96 -3.70 -11.77
C ASN A 149 2.59 -2.92 -13.05
N SER A 150 1.91 -1.79 -12.90
CA SER A 150 1.62 -0.85 -14.00
C SER A 150 0.85 -1.51 -15.15
N ASN A 151 -0.29 -2.10 -14.81
CA ASN A 151 -1.25 -2.68 -15.73
C ASN A 151 -2.66 -2.12 -15.44
N ARG A 152 -3.67 -2.67 -16.13
CA ARG A 152 -5.09 -2.33 -15.95
C ARG A 152 -5.89 -3.57 -15.55
N PHE A 153 -5.29 -4.49 -14.78
CA PHE A 153 -6.04 -5.61 -14.21
C PHE A 153 -7.06 -5.10 -13.19
N CYS A 154 -8.27 -5.63 -13.25
CA CYS A 154 -9.39 -5.19 -12.45
C CYS A 154 -10.10 -6.37 -11.75
N GLY A 155 -11.06 -6.03 -10.88
CA GLY A 155 -11.81 -7.02 -10.13
C GLY A 155 -11.17 -7.33 -8.77
N ILE A 156 -11.31 -8.56 -8.30
CA ILE A 156 -10.70 -9.06 -7.05
C ILE A 156 -9.52 -10.00 -7.31
N ILE A 157 -8.69 -10.20 -6.29
CA ILE A 157 -7.73 -11.31 -6.23
C ILE A 157 -8.51 -12.61 -5.97
N PRO A 158 -8.40 -13.66 -6.81
CA PRO A 158 -9.20 -14.88 -6.66
C PRO A 158 -8.69 -15.77 -5.52
N LYS A 159 -9.62 -16.42 -4.78
CA LYS A 159 -9.30 -17.34 -3.68
C LYS A 159 -8.36 -18.50 -4.05
N SER A 160 -8.37 -18.90 -5.32
CA SER A 160 -7.48 -19.94 -5.84
C SER A 160 -5.99 -19.60 -5.72
N ILE A 161 -5.62 -18.35 -5.47
CA ILE A 161 -4.24 -17.97 -5.12
C ILE A 161 -3.73 -18.73 -3.88
N ALA A 162 -4.57 -19.13 -2.92
CA ALA A 162 -4.13 -19.93 -1.77
C ALA A 162 -3.42 -21.25 -2.16
N LYS A 163 -3.62 -21.75 -3.38
CA LYS A 163 -2.96 -22.97 -3.91
C LYS A 163 -1.50 -22.72 -4.35
N LEU A 164 -1.08 -21.46 -4.45
CA LEU A 164 0.26 -21.03 -4.85
C LEU A 164 1.20 -21.03 -3.63
N THR A 165 1.37 -22.20 -3.00
CA THR A 165 2.03 -22.29 -1.68
C THR A 165 3.52 -21.91 -1.70
N LEU A 166 4.16 -21.88 -2.88
CA LEU A 166 5.54 -21.41 -3.06
C LEU A 166 5.65 -19.90 -3.34
N LEU A 167 4.53 -19.17 -3.50
CA LEU A 167 4.52 -17.75 -3.82
C LEU A 167 5.21 -16.95 -2.71
N PHE A 168 6.34 -16.33 -3.07
CA PHE A 168 7.24 -15.57 -2.21
C PHE A 168 7.01 -14.06 -2.41
N GLU A 169 6.80 -13.63 -3.65
CA GLU A 169 6.51 -12.23 -4.02
C GLU A 169 5.18 -12.10 -4.75
N LEU A 170 4.33 -11.21 -4.26
CA LEU A 170 3.11 -10.79 -4.94
C LEU A 170 3.13 -9.26 -5.12
N ASP A 171 3.36 -8.82 -6.36
CA ASP A 171 3.23 -7.42 -6.76
C ASP A 171 2.04 -7.29 -7.71
N VAL A 172 0.98 -6.61 -7.25
CA VAL A 172 -0.18 -6.25 -8.05
C VAL A 172 -0.38 -4.73 -8.09
N SER A 173 0.69 -3.97 -7.85
CA SER A 173 0.66 -2.52 -7.71
C SER A 173 0.32 -1.78 -9.02
N ASN A 174 -0.20 -0.55 -8.89
CA ASN A 174 -0.59 0.29 -10.02
C ASN A 174 -1.52 -0.46 -11.01
N ASN A 175 -2.68 -0.85 -10.50
CA ASN A 175 -3.73 -1.60 -11.19
C ASN A 175 -5.11 -1.02 -10.81
N ARG A 176 -6.18 -1.78 -11.07
CA ARG A 176 -7.59 -1.41 -10.82
C ARG A 176 -8.29 -2.47 -9.97
N PHE A 177 -7.56 -3.12 -9.06
CA PHE A 177 -8.16 -4.09 -8.14
C PHE A 177 -9.02 -3.36 -7.10
N VAL A 178 -10.20 -3.91 -6.82
CA VAL A 178 -11.24 -3.30 -5.99
C VAL A 178 -11.70 -4.28 -4.89
N GLY A 179 -12.41 -3.75 -3.89
CA GLY A 179 -13.03 -4.54 -2.83
C GLY A 179 -12.18 -4.59 -1.56
N PRO A 180 -12.50 -5.48 -0.59
CA PRO A 180 -11.77 -5.54 0.67
C PRO A 180 -10.32 -5.99 0.48
N PHE A 181 -9.51 -5.84 1.53
CA PHE A 181 -8.18 -6.47 1.60
C PHE A 181 -8.27 -7.97 1.19
N PRO A 182 -7.39 -8.47 0.31
CA PRO A 182 -7.48 -9.83 -0.21
C PRO A 182 -6.99 -10.86 0.82
N GLU A 183 -7.85 -11.25 1.78
CA GLU A 183 -7.49 -12.14 2.91
C GLU A 183 -6.82 -13.46 2.49
N VAL A 184 -7.07 -13.95 1.26
CA VAL A 184 -6.37 -15.10 0.66
C VAL A 184 -4.83 -15.01 0.73
N VAL A 185 -4.24 -13.80 0.70
CA VAL A 185 -2.77 -13.64 0.78
C VAL A 185 -2.22 -13.98 2.17
N LEU A 186 -3.07 -14.06 3.19
CA LEU A 186 -2.70 -14.47 4.54
C LEU A 186 -2.50 -15.98 4.65
N GLU A 187 -3.12 -16.76 3.76
CA GLU A 187 -3.00 -18.23 3.70
C GLU A 187 -1.71 -18.70 3.03
N LEU A 188 -1.02 -17.81 2.28
CA LEU A 188 0.21 -18.11 1.56
C LEU A 188 1.40 -18.31 2.52
N PRO A 189 1.93 -19.54 2.71
CA PRO A 189 2.93 -19.80 3.74
C PRO A 189 4.28 -19.16 3.44
N SER A 190 4.71 -19.16 2.16
CA SER A 190 6.00 -18.63 1.73
C SER A 190 6.04 -17.12 1.44
N LEU A 191 4.89 -16.43 1.40
CA LEU A 191 4.83 -15.03 0.96
C LEU A 191 5.57 -14.11 1.93
N LYS A 192 6.54 -13.36 1.39
CA LYS A 192 7.41 -12.40 2.07
C LYS A 192 7.27 -10.96 1.58
N TYR A 193 7.07 -10.77 0.29
CA TYR A 193 6.88 -9.46 -0.34
C TYR A 193 5.42 -9.32 -0.77
N LEU A 194 4.71 -8.33 -0.22
CA LEU A 194 3.33 -8.02 -0.59
C LEU A 194 3.19 -6.55 -0.97
N ASP A 195 2.90 -6.31 -2.25
CA ASP A 195 2.69 -4.98 -2.81
C ASP A 195 1.32 -4.85 -3.48
N LEU A 196 0.46 -4.06 -2.83
CA LEU A 196 -0.91 -3.75 -3.26
C LEU A 196 -1.07 -2.26 -3.62
N ARG A 197 0.01 -1.46 -3.66
CA ARG A 197 -0.09 0.01 -3.75
C ARG A 197 -0.70 0.50 -5.07
N TYR A 198 -1.26 1.71 -5.09
CA TYR A 198 -1.95 2.28 -6.26
C TYR A 198 -3.03 1.33 -6.80
N ASN A 199 -4.02 1.04 -5.95
CA ASN A 199 -5.20 0.25 -6.27
C ASN A 199 -6.43 0.87 -5.57
N ASP A 200 -7.57 0.20 -5.68
CA ASP A 200 -8.85 0.63 -5.14
C ASP A 200 -9.35 -0.32 -4.02
N PHE A 201 -8.43 -0.94 -3.27
CA PHE A 201 -8.78 -1.75 -2.11
C PHE A 201 -9.33 -0.87 -0.98
N GLU A 202 -10.33 -1.37 -0.25
CA GLU A 202 -11.08 -0.63 0.76
C GLU A 202 -11.36 -1.46 2.02
N GLY A 203 -12.10 -0.88 2.97
CA GLY A 203 -12.37 -1.50 4.26
C GLY A 203 -11.25 -1.31 5.27
N GLN A 204 -11.25 -2.16 6.30
CA GLN A 204 -10.24 -2.21 7.36
C GLN A 204 -9.17 -3.25 7.04
N LEU A 205 -7.94 -3.06 7.53
CA LEU A 205 -6.92 -4.10 7.47
C LEU A 205 -7.19 -5.20 8.50
N PRO A 206 -7.10 -6.50 8.13
CA PRO A 206 -7.29 -7.60 9.07
C PRO A 206 -6.08 -7.67 10.03
N PRO A 207 -6.29 -7.82 11.36
CA PRO A 207 -5.21 -7.97 12.34
C PRO A 207 -4.20 -9.07 11.97
N GLN A 208 -4.67 -10.16 11.36
CA GLN A 208 -3.88 -11.31 10.93
C GLN A 208 -2.71 -10.92 10.00
N LEU A 209 -2.84 -9.85 9.21
CA LEU A 209 -1.78 -9.32 8.36
C LEU A 209 -0.50 -9.02 9.15
N PHE A 210 -0.64 -8.37 10.32
CA PHE A 210 0.49 -8.01 11.18
C PHE A 210 1.03 -9.18 12.01
N ASN A 211 0.45 -10.38 11.90
CA ASN A 211 1.04 -11.62 12.42
C ASN A 211 1.70 -12.47 11.31
N LYS A 212 1.54 -12.09 10.03
CA LYS A 212 2.20 -12.77 8.92
C LYS A 212 3.68 -12.36 8.89
N PRO A 213 4.64 -13.30 8.76
CA PRO A 213 6.07 -12.99 8.77
C PRO A 213 6.55 -12.43 7.42
N LEU A 214 5.98 -11.29 7.01
CA LEU A 214 6.39 -10.53 5.82
C LEU A 214 7.72 -9.79 6.07
N ASP A 215 8.43 -9.52 4.98
CA ASP A 215 9.67 -8.74 4.99
C ASP A 215 9.40 -7.33 4.45
N ALA A 216 8.50 -7.16 3.47
CA ALA A 216 8.04 -5.85 2.99
C ALA A 216 6.53 -5.82 2.73
N LEU A 217 5.89 -4.69 3.08
CA LEU A 217 4.44 -4.48 2.96
C LEU A 217 4.12 -3.07 2.43
N PHE A 218 3.59 -3.01 1.20
CA PHE A 218 3.19 -1.77 0.53
C PHE A 218 1.67 -1.74 0.32
N LEU A 219 0.99 -0.80 0.98
CA LEU A 219 -0.46 -0.62 0.93
C LEU A 219 -0.87 0.81 0.57
N ASN A 220 0.09 1.66 0.18
CA ASN A 220 -0.16 3.07 -0.08
C ASN A 220 -1.06 3.31 -1.29
N ASP A 221 -1.68 4.48 -1.35
CA ASP A 221 -2.54 4.90 -2.47
C ASP A 221 -3.66 3.88 -2.73
N ASN A 222 -4.47 3.68 -1.68
CA ASN A 222 -5.65 2.83 -1.65
C ASN A 222 -6.78 3.56 -0.90
N ARG A 223 -7.90 2.87 -0.66
CA ARG A 223 -9.07 3.40 0.06
C ARG A 223 -9.26 2.76 1.43
N PHE A 224 -8.21 2.17 2.01
CA PHE A 224 -8.28 1.58 3.35
C PHE A 224 -8.62 2.65 4.41
N HIS A 225 -9.39 2.26 5.41
CA HIS A 225 -9.85 3.12 6.50
C HIS A 225 -9.85 2.34 7.83
N SER A 226 -10.52 2.88 8.85
CA SER A 226 -10.49 2.38 10.24
C SER A 226 -9.17 2.70 10.95
N THR A 227 -9.00 2.17 12.15
CA THR A 227 -7.78 2.26 12.95
C THR A 227 -6.76 1.20 12.55
N ILE A 228 -5.47 1.52 12.67
CA ILE A 228 -4.40 0.53 12.57
C ILE A 228 -4.59 -0.50 13.72
N PRO A 229 -4.61 -1.83 13.46
CA PRO A 229 -4.83 -2.85 14.49
C PRO A 229 -3.79 -2.82 15.62
N GLU A 230 -4.21 -3.05 16.87
CA GLU A 230 -3.31 -3.01 18.05
C GLU A 230 -2.15 -4.00 18.01
N ASN A 231 -2.25 -5.09 17.23
CA ASN A 231 -1.15 -6.03 17.01
C ASN A 231 -0.17 -5.59 15.91
N PHE A 232 -0.25 -4.35 15.42
CA PHE A 232 0.64 -3.72 14.43
C PHE A 232 2.11 -4.16 14.56
N GLY A 233 2.70 -4.00 15.75
CA GLY A 233 4.10 -4.33 15.96
C GLY A 233 4.43 -5.81 16.17
N ASN A 234 3.49 -6.73 15.98
CA ASN A 234 3.82 -8.16 15.83
C ASN A 234 4.46 -8.44 14.45
N SER A 235 4.40 -7.48 13.51
CA SER A 235 4.92 -7.65 12.16
C SER A 235 6.45 -7.71 12.14
N THR A 236 7.00 -8.47 11.19
CA THR A 236 8.45 -8.65 11.01
C THR A 236 9.03 -7.80 9.87
N VAL A 237 8.22 -6.92 9.27
CA VAL A 237 8.62 -6.13 8.09
C VAL A 237 9.79 -5.20 8.39
N SER A 238 10.67 -5.05 7.39
CA SER A 238 11.69 -4.00 7.32
C SER A 238 11.19 -2.75 6.63
N VAL A 239 10.30 -2.88 5.63
CA VAL A 239 9.68 -1.75 4.93
C VAL A 239 8.17 -1.79 5.04
N LEU A 240 7.57 -0.72 5.55
CA LEU A 240 6.13 -0.58 5.72
C LEU A 240 5.62 0.77 5.18
N VAL A 241 4.72 0.72 4.19
CA VAL A 241 4.15 1.93 3.57
C VAL A 241 2.63 1.88 3.61
N LEU A 242 2.03 2.73 4.46
CA LEU A 242 0.57 2.89 4.62
C LEU A 242 0.06 4.27 4.13
N SER A 243 0.93 5.06 3.50
CA SER A 243 0.63 6.44 3.07
C SER A 243 -0.56 6.55 2.12
N ASN A 244 -1.12 7.76 1.96
CA ASN A 244 -2.19 8.05 0.98
C ASN A 244 -3.41 7.12 1.16
N ASN A 245 -3.92 7.01 2.39
CA ASN A 245 -5.10 6.21 2.75
C ASN A 245 -6.03 7.04 3.66
N LYS A 246 -7.01 6.39 4.30
CA LYS A 246 -8.01 7.02 5.20
C LYS A 246 -7.93 6.45 6.61
N PHE A 247 -6.76 5.98 7.05
CA PHE A 247 -6.56 5.48 8.41
C PHE A 247 -6.77 6.59 9.44
N HIS A 248 -7.37 6.27 10.58
CA HIS A 248 -7.63 7.23 11.66
C HIS A 248 -7.34 6.62 13.05
N GLY A 249 -7.55 7.39 14.13
CA GLY A 249 -7.07 7.01 15.47
C GLY A 249 -5.57 7.29 15.62
N CYS A 250 -4.89 6.71 16.61
CA CYS A 250 -3.45 6.88 16.82
C CYS A 250 -2.63 5.69 16.32
N ILE A 251 -1.31 5.90 16.21
CA ILE A 251 -0.33 4.83 16.02
C ILE A 251 -0.37 3.91 17.25
N PRO A 252 -0.57 2.59 17.10
CA PRO A 252 -0.58 1.65 18.22
C PRO A 252 0.76 1.60 18.96
N LYS A 253 0.71 1.54 20.30
CA LYS A 253 1.91 1.39 21.16
C LYS A 253 2.76 0.17 20.82
N SER A 254 2.15 -0.87 20.22
CA SER A 254 2.86 -2.06 19.81
C SER A 254 3.97 -1.80 18.80
N ILE A 255 3.98 -0.66 18.09
CA ILE A 255 5.04 -0.25 17.15
C ILE A 255 6.47 -0.50 17.67
N GLY A 256 6.73 -0.25 18.95
CA GLY A 256 8.05 -0.45 19.56
C GLY A 256 8.53 -1.91 19.62
N LYS A 257 7.66 -2.89 19.36
CA LYS A 257 8.05 -4.31 19.19
C LYS A 257 8.85 -4.55 17.90
N MET A 258 8.67 -3.71 16.87
CA MET A 258 9.39 -3.79 15.60
C MET A 258 10.81 -3.19 15.66
N ALA A 259 11.29 -2.86 16.87
CA ALA A 259 12.60 -2.24 17.15
C ALA A 259 13.81 -2.85 16.42
N ASN A 260 13.75 -4.15 16.14
CA ASN A 260 14.85 -4.92 15.54
C ASN A 260 14.60 -5.33 14.08
N THR A 261 13.41 -5.05 13.53
CA THR A 261 13.02 -5.48 12.17
C THR A 261 12.80 -4.30 11.23
N LEU A 262 12.20 -3.22 11.72
CA LEU A 262 11.74 -2.10 10.90
C LEU A 262 12.85 -1.09 10.59
N ASP A 263 13.10 -0.90 9.29
CA ASP A 263 14.08 0.04 8.73
C ASP A 263 13.41 1.27 8.09
N GLU A 264 12.24 1.13 7.46
CA GLU A 264 11.52 2.24 6.81
C GLU A 264 10.01 2.18 7.13
N ILE A 265 9.47 3.29 7.65
CA ILE A 265 8.04 3.44 7.92
C ILE A 265 7.48 4.77 7.39
N LEU A 266 6.45 4.66 6.55
CA LEU A 266 5.76 5.78 5.92
C LEU A 266 4.25 5.67 6.18
N LEU A 267 3.71 6.64 6.92
CA LEU A 267 2.30 6.73 7.35
C LEU A 267 1.61 8.00 6.81
N SER A 268 2.27 8.71 5.90
CA SER A 268 1.93 10.06 5.46
C SER A 268 0.59 10.19 4.73
N ASN A 269 -0.01 11.38 4.75
CA ASN A 269 -1.29 11.68 4.09
C ASN A 269 -2.40 10.68 4.49
N ASN A 270 -2.76 10.71 5.77
CA ASN A 270 -3.82 9.91 6.38
C ASN A 270 -4.67 10.81 7.30
N ALA A 271 -5.58 10.22 8.08
CA ALA A 271 -6.34 10.90 9.13
C ALA A 271 -5.90 10.45 10.54
N LEU A 272 -4.66 9.97 10.70
CA LEU A 272 -4.10 9.58 12.00
C LEU A 272 -4.00 10.81 12.90
N SER A 273 -4.12 10.59 14.20
CA SER A 273 -4.47 11.62 15.17
C SER A 273 -4.01 11.26 16.58
N GLY A 274 -4.10 12.21 17.50
CA GLY A 274 -3.66 12.03 18.88
C GLY A 274 -2.15 12.20 19.05
N CYS A 275 -1.63 11.89 20.24
CA CYS A 275 -0.20 12.03 20.52
C CYS A 275 0.61 10.82 20.08
N LEU A 276 1.85 11.05 19.64
CA LEU A 276 2.79 10.00 19.26
C LEU A 276 3.14 9.11 20.48
N PRO A 277 3.11 7.77 20.36
CA PRO A 277 3.56 6.87 21.41
C PRO A 277 5.08 7.00 21.65
N GLU A 278 5.51 6.91 22.91
CA GLU A 278 6.94 6.95 23.26
C GLU A 278 7.68 5.74 22.68
N GLU A 279 6.96 4.64 22.47
CA GLU A 279 7.43 3.38 21.91
C GLU A 279 8.01 3.52 20.48
N ILE A 280 7.78 4.63 19.76
CA ILE A 280 8.48 4.97 18.50
C ILE A 280 9.99 5.08 18.72
N THR A 281 10.45 5.58 19.86
CA THR A 281 11.89 5.76 20.17
C THR A 281 12.66 4.44 20.29
N LEU A 282 11.95 3.31 20.32
CA LEU A 282 12.55 1.97 20.31
C LEU A 282 12.99 1.53 18.91
N LEU A 283 12.59 2.22 17.84
CA LEU A 283 12.90 1.90 16.44
C LEU A 283 14.35 2.25 16.04
N LYS A 284 15.32 1.64 16.73
CA LYS A 284 16.76 1.93 16.59
C LYS A 284 17.34 1.55 15.23
N SER A 285 16.68 0.68 14.48
CA SER A 285 17.06 0.34 13.11
C SER A 285 16.49 1.28 12.04
N ALA A 286 15.48 2.10 12.37
CA ALA A 286 14.82 2.93 11.37
C ALA A 286 15.76 3.95 10.74
N THR A 287 15.68 4.05 9.42
CA THR A 287 16.39 4.98 8.53
C THR A 287 15.43 6.03 7.94
N VAL A 288 14.17 5.66 7.67
CA VAL A 288 13.13 6.58 7.19
C VAL A 288 11.92 6.52 8.13
N PHE A 289 11.52 7.68 8.63
CA PHE A 289 10.34 7.85 9.48
C PHE A 289 9.49 9.03 8.98
N ASP A 290 8.40 8.73 8.29
CA ASP A 290 7.49 9.73 7.73
C ASP A 290 6.07 9.57 8.31
N ILE A 291 5.62 10.60 9.02
CA ILE A 291 4.28 10.75 9.60
C ILE A 291 3.58 12.03 9.11
N SER A 292 4.06 12.62 8.02
CA SER A 292 3.58 13.90 7.49
C SER A 292 2.10 13.87 7.07
N ASP A 293 1.49 15.04 6.89
CA ASP A 293 0.12 15.20 6.39
C ASP A 293 -0.90 14.34 7.17
N ASN A 294 -0.93 14.55 8.49
CA ASN A 294 -1.81 13.87 9.44
C ASN A 294 -2.38 14.88 10.46
N LYS A 295 -2.94 14.40 11.56
CA LYS A 295 -3.57 15.21 12.63
C LYS A 295 -2.95 14.91 13.99
N PHE A 296 -1.67 14.55 14.03
CA PHE A 296 -0.96 14.30 15.28
C PHE A 296 -0.87 15.59 16.12
N VAL A 297 -1.09 15.47 17.42
CA VAL A 297 -1.16 16.58 18.38
C VAL A 297 -0.21 16.36 19.54
N GLY A 298 0.09 17.43 20.28
CA GLY A 298 0.96 17.37 21.44
C GLY A 298 2.44 17.40 21.05
N ASP A 299 3.29 17.01 21.99
CA ASP A 299 4.74 17.14 21.85
C ASP A 299 5.35 15.92 21.16
N LEU A 300 6.56 16.09 20.62
CA LEU A 300 7.40 14.99 20.17
C LEU A 300 7.76 14.05 21.34
N PRO A 301 7.96 12.73 21.09
CA PRO A 301 8.28 11.78 22.15
C PRO A 301 9.64 12.03 22.81
N VAL A 302 9.79 11.60 24.05
CA VAL A 302 11.03 11.67 24.83
C VAL A 302 11.89 10.44 24.52
N GLY A 303 13.16 10.63 24.20
CA GLY A 303 14.06 9.55 23.77
C GLY A 303 14.36 9.53 22.27
N LEU A 304 14.07 10.60 21.52
CA LEU A 304 14.39 10.69 20.09
C LEU A 304 15.89 10.48 19.79
N GLU A 305 16.78 10.75 20.76
CA GLU A 305 18.21 10.41 20.69
C GLU A 305 18.48 8.92 20.40
N TYR A 306 17.54 8.01 20.64
CA TYR A 306 17.73 6.58 20.37
C TYR A 306 17.54 6.21 18.89
N LEU A 307 17.01 7.11 18.05
CA LEU A 307 16.79 6.90 16.62
C LEU A 307 18.07 7.08 15.78
N GLN A 308 19.16 6.46 16.23
CA GLN A 308 20.54 6.68 15.76
C GLN A 308 20.77 6.46 14.25
N LYS A 309 19.96 5.62 13.60
CA LYS A 309 20.06 5.34 12.15
C LYS A 309 19.18 6.23 11.27
N VAL A 310 18.31 7.08 11.81
CA VAL A 310 17.37 7.85 10.98
C VAL A 310 18.12 8.83 10.09
N GLU A 311 17.94 8.66 8.78
CA GLU A 311 18.46 9.49 7.70
C GLU A 311 17.45 10.55 7.28
N ALA A 312 16.14 10.21 7.30
CA ALA A 312 15.04 11.10 6.97
C ALA A 312 13.93 11.03 8.03
N PHE A 313 13.61 12.17 8.64
CA PHE A 313 12.50 12.33 9.58
C PHE A 313 11.54 13.41 9.05
N ASP A 314 10.30 13.03 8.74
CA ASP A 314 9.25 13.95 8.30
C ASP A 314 8.04 13.88 9.23
N ALA A 315 7.76 15.00 9.90
CA ALA A 315 6.59 15.23 10.71
C ALA A 315 5.79 16.46 10.24
N GLY A 316 5.99 16.90 9.00
CA GLY A 316 5.35 18.06 8.40
C GLY A 316 3.81 17.96 8.38
N HIS A 317 3.14 19.10 8.24
CA HIS A 317 1.67 19.18 8.08
C HIS A 317 0.88 18.40 9.15
N ASN A 318 1.16 18.69 10.43
CA ASN A 318 0.47 18.12 11.58
C ASN A 318 0.03 19.22 12.57
N GLU A 319 -0.50 18.84 13.74
CA GLU A 319 -0.87 19.75 14.84
C GLU A 319 0.10 19.63 16.05
N LEU A 320 1.35 19.23 15.81
CA LEU A 320 2.39 19.03 16.84
C LEU A 320 2.87 20.36 17.44
N ARG A 321 3.35 20.30 18.69
CA ARG A 321 3.57 21.45 19.59
C ARG A 321 4.81 21.27 20.46
N GLY A 322 5.02 22.24 21.36
CA GLY A 322 6.11 22.22 22.31
C GLY A 322 7.43 22.62 21.67
N LYS A 323 8.50 21.90 22.02
CA LYS A 323 9.87 22.19 21.59
C LYS A 323 10.41 21.08 20.69
N VAL A 324 11.07 21.46 19.58
CA VAL A 324 11.93 20.55 18.80
C VAL A 324 13.30 20.45 19.51
N PRO A 325 13.71 19.29 20.03
CA PRO A 325 14.90 19.18 20.86
C PRO A 325 16.18 18.98 20.02
N GLU A 326 17.31 19.44 20.56
CA GLU A 326 18.66 19.15 20.05
C GLU A 326 18.86 17.65 19.74
N SER A 327 18.36 16.75 20.59
CA SER A 327 18.50 15.30 20.45
C SER A 327 17.93 14.70 19.17
N LEU A 328 17.00 15.40 18.50
CA LEU A 328 16.51 15.02 17.16
C LEU A 328 17.46 15.55 16.07
N CYS A 329 17.84 16.82 16.16
CA CYS A 329 18.63 17.51 15.13
C CYS A 329 20.09 17.06 15.09
N SER A 330 20.63 16.59 16.22
CA SER A 330 21.99 16.07 16.37
C SER A 330 22.11 14.56 16.12
N LEU A 331 21.09 13.91 15.54
CA LEU A 331 21.16 12.47 15.21
C LEU A 331 22.26 12.22 14.16
N PRO A 332 23.14 11.22 14.35
CA PRO A 332 24.40 11.12 13.60
C PRO A 332 24.23 10.72 12.13
N SER A 333 23.08 10.15 11.76
CA SER A 333 22.78 9.70 10.39
C SER A 333 21.87 10.67 9.63
N LEU A 334 21.32 11.70 10.31
CA LEU A 334 20.22 12.52 9.82
C LEU A 334 20.68 13.48 8.72
N GLN A 335 19.99 13.42 7.58
CA GLN A 335 20.28 14.19 6.37
C GLN A 335 19.10 15.11 6.01
N ASN A 336 17.87 14.71 6.32
CA ASN A 336 16.67 15.50 6.06
C ASN A 336 15.72 15.49 7.27
N LEU A 337 15.34 16.68 7.73
CA LEU A 337 14.46 16.90 8.88
C LEU A 337 13.37 17.90 8.49
N THR A 338 12.15 17.42 8.33
CA THR A 338 10.98 18.26 8.04
C THR A 338 10.01 18.26 9.22
N PHE A 339 9.74 19.43 9.77
CA PHE A 339 8.72 19.63 10.81
C PHE A 339 7.85 20.86 10.52
N SER A 340 7.83 21.31 9.26
CA SER A 340 7.08 22.47 8.81
C SER A 340 5.57 22.29 8.95
N ASN A 341 4.84 23.40 8.91
CA ASN A 341 3.38 23.42 8.98
C ASN A 341 2.81 22.81 10.28
N ASN A 342 3.55 22.87 11.39
CA ASN A 342 3.09 22.48 12.73
C ASN A 342 2.80 23.71 13.62
N PHE A 343 2.76 23.53 14.94
CA PHE A 343 2.57 24.58 15.94
C PHE A 343 3.70 24.53 17.00
N PHE A 344 4.92 24.16 16.62
CA PHE A 344 6.07 24.21 17.53
C PHE A 344 6.34 25.65 17.97
N GLU A 345 6.55 25.84 19.28
CA GLU A 345 6.73 27.16 19.92
C GLU A 345 8.22 27.49 20.10
N ALA A 346 9.06 26.47 20.23
CA ALA A 346 10.50 26.59 20.42
C ALA A 346 11.28 25.48 19.70
N ARG A 347 12.56 25.72 19.47
CA ARG A 347 13.55 24.75 19.00
C ARG A 347 14.87 25.00 19.73
N ASP A 348 15.79 24.04 19.72
CA ASP A 348 17.18 24.31 20.07
C ASP A 348 17.93 24.98 18.91
N ASP A 349 18.97 25.76 19.21
CA ASP A 349 19.71 26.55 18.21
C ASP A 349 20.36 25.67 17.12
N VAL A 350 20.74 24.44 17.46
CA VAL A 350 21.27 23.44 16.52
C VAL A 350 20.22 22.93 15.51
N CYS A 351 18.94 23.19 15.76
CA CYS A 351 17.82 22.88 14.87
C CYS A 351 17.45 24.04 13.93
N GLU A 352 18.17 25.17 13.98
CA GLU A 352 17.97 26.24 12.99
C GLU A 352 18.40 25.77 11.59
N PRO A 353 17.69 26.17 10.52
CA PRO A 353 18.14 25.90 9.16
C PRO A 353 19.59 26.35 8.94
N GLN A 354 20.41 25.47 8.37
CA GLN A 354 21.86 25.66 8.12
C GLN A 354 22.78 25.66 9.37
N ALA A 355 22.28 25.42 10.59
CA ALA A 355 23.12 25.31 11.79
C ALA A 355 24.08 24.10 11.74
N ILE A 356 23.63 22.98 11.17
CA ILE A 356 24.42 21.76 10.97
C ILE A 356 24.75 21.61 9.48
N GLN A 357 26.04 21.50 9.15
CA GLN A 357 26.48 21.36 7.76
C GLN A 357 26.02 20.01 7.17
N GLY A 358 25.26 20.07 6.08
CA GLY A 358 24.77 18.89 5.35
C GLY A 358 23.39 18.40 5.79
N LEU A 359 22.87 18.87 6.93
CA LEU A 359 21.50 18.63 7.34
C LEU A 359 20.55 19.60 6.61
N VAL A 360 19.57 19.06 5.89
CA VAL A 360 18.45 19.83 5.34
C VAL A 360 17.36 19.92 6.39
N VAL A 361 16.92 21.15 6.71
CA VAL A 361 15.84 21.41 7.67
C VAL A 361 14.75 22.26 7.02
N ASP A 362 13.50 21.82 7.10
CA ASP A 362 12.31 22.65 6.84
C ASP A 362 11.51 22.87 8.12
N ASP A 363 11.57 24.10 8.62
CA ASP A 363 10.97 24.60 9.85
C ASP A 363 9.76 25.53 9.59
N THR A 364 9.38 25.73 8.32
CA THR A 364 8.46 26.80 7.90
C THR A 364 7.05 26.61 8.46
N ASN A 365 6.26 27.68 8.53
CA ASN A 365 4.87 27.65 9.02
C ASN A 365 4.71 26.99 10.41
N ASN A 366 5.60 27.30 11.36
CA ASN A 366 5.48 26.98 12.78
C ASN A 366 5.12 28.23 13.61
N CYS A 367 5.31 28.18 14.93
CA CYS A 367 4.99 29.26 15.87
C CYS A 367 6.23 29.85 16.58
N PHE A 368 7.42 29.71 15.96
CA PHE A 368 8.67 30.27 16.49
C PHE A 368 8.63 31.80 16.51
N ALA A 369 8.88 32.40 17.68
CA ALA A 369 8.94 33.85 17.80
C ALA A 369 10.20 34.41 17.11
N ASN A 370 10.02 35.48 16.32
CA ASN A 370 11.08 36.21 15.60
C ASN A 370 11.80 35.45 14.47
N SER A 371 11.41 34.21 14.14
CA SER A 371 11.92 33.48 12.97
C SER A 371 11.18 33.88 11.68
N PRO A 372 11.82 33.77 10.49
CA PRO A 372 11.16 34.03 9.20
C PRO A 372 10.19 32.91 8.81
N HIS A 373 9.26 33.21 7.89
CA HIS A 373 8.32 32.25 7.30
C HIS A 373 7.42 31.48 8.29
N GLN A 374 7.10 32.09 9.43
CA GLN A 374 6.26 31.49 10.49
C GLN A 374 4.77 31.85 10.35
N ARG A 375 3.91 31.09 11.04
CA ARG A 375 2.45 31.35 11.09
C ARG A 375 2.18 32.70 11.76
N SER A 376 1.05 33.31 11.40
CA SER A 376 0.56 34.49 12.13
C SER A 376 0.31 34.18 13.61
N ALA A 377 0.63 35.12 14.50
CA ALA A 377 0.38 34.98 15.94
C ALA A 377 -1.09 34.63 16.27
N LYS A 378 -2.05 35.12 15.47
CA LYS A 378 -3.48 34.79 15.60
C LYS A 378 -3.75 33.29 15.36
N ALA A 379 -3.11 32.69 14.35
CA ALA A 379 -3.24 31.26 14.05
C ALA A 379 -2.65 30.41 15.20
N CYS A 380 -1.41 30.72 15.60
CA CYS A 380 -0.73 30.08 16.73
C CYS A 380 -1.57 30.13 18.01
N TRP A 381 -1.95 31.32 18.45
CA TRP A 381 -2.77 31.49 19.66
C TRP A 381 -4.10 30.73 19.61
N SER A 382 -4.74 30.67 18.44
CA SER A 382 -6.05 30.01 18.30
C SER A 382 -6.02 28.50 18.57
N THR A 383 -4.88 27.86 18.28
CA THR A 383 -4.60 26.42 18.47
C THR A 383 -3.94 26.16 19.82
N LEU A 384 -2.86 26.86 20.14
CA LEU A 384 -2.03 26.65 21.34
C LEU A 384 -2.79 26.86 22.65
N ARG A 385 -3.75 27.80 22.69
CA ARG A 385 -4.62 28.03 23.86
C ARG A 385 -5.48 26.82 24.25
N LYS A 386 -5.61 25.81 23.38
CA LYS A 386 -6.34 24.57 23.66
C LYS A 386 -5.32 23.53 24.16
N PRO A 387 -5.24 23.24 25.47
CA PRO A 387 -4.28 22.27 25.98
C PRO A 387 -4.55 20.88 25.39
N VAL A 388 -3.48 20.15 25.09
CA VAL A 388 -3.53 18.74 24.67
C VAL A 388 -3.14 17.89 25.86
N ASP A 389 -4.08 17.08 26.35
CA ASP A 389 -3.83 16.08 27.37
C ASP A 389 -3.60 14.74 26.68
N CYS A 390 -2.33 14.34 26.50
CA CYS A 390 -1.99 13.11 25.79
C CYS A 390 -2.49 11.82 26.48
N THR A 391 -2.92 11.86 27.75
CA THR A 391 -3.57 10.72 28.42
C THR A 391 -5.04 10.53 28.00
N LYS A 392 -5.66 11.59 27.44
CA LYS A 392 -7.04 11.59 26.93
C LYS A 392 -7.11 11.69 25.41
N ALA A 393 -6.13 12.35 24.79
CA ALA A 393 -6.06 12.62 23.36
C ALA A 393 -5.21 11.61 22.58
N GLY A 394 -4.39 10.80 23.25
CA GLY A 394 -3.50 9.84 22.59
C GLY A 394 -3.62 8.43 23.15
N CYS A 395 -3.03 7.47 22.43
CA CYS A 395 -2.92 6.07 22.83
C CYS A 395 -1.95 5.86 24.04
N ARG A 396 -1.48 6.96 24.68
CA ARG A 396 -0.65 6.96 25.89
C ARG A 396 -1.51 6.64 27.12
N SER A 397 -1.79 5.36 27.34
CA SER A 397 -2.16 4.89 28.69
C SER A 397 -1.09 5.32 29.70
N SER A 398 -1.54 5.87 30.83
CA SER A 398 -0.70 6.38 31.92
C SER A 398 0.33 5.36 32.39
N PRO A 399 1.48 5.78 32.96
CA PRO A 399 2.33 4.89 33.72
C PRO A 399 1.51 4.19 34.82
N PRO A 400 1.86 2.95 35.22
CA PRO A 400 1.39 2.42 36.50
C PRO A 400 1.73 3.42 37.61
N GLU A 401 0.79 3.70 38.53
CA GLU A 401 1.05 4.57 39.69
C GLU A 401 2.21 4.01 40.52
N SER A 402 3.43 4.51 40.26
CA SER A 402 4.64 4.17 41.00
C SER A 402 4.75 5.05 42.25
N GLY A 403 3.82 4.84 43.18
CA GLY A 403 3.82 5.52 44.47
C GLY A 403 2.69 5.04 45.38
N PRO A 404 2.95 4.69 46.65
CA PRO A 404 1.89 4.36 47.59
C PRO A 404 1.04 5.60 47.87
N LYS A 405 -0.29 5.46 47.76
CA LYS A 405 -1.25 6.51 48.08
C LYS A 405 -1.13 6.88 49.56
N GLU A 406 -0.71 8.12 49.83
CA GLU A 406 -0.66 8.69 51.18
C GLU A 406 -2.11 8.77 51.74
N PRO A 407 -2.38 8.24 52.94
CA PRO A 407 -3.73 8.22 53.50
C PRO A 407 -4.18 9.62 53.98
N PRO A 408 -5.49 9.90 54.05
CA PRO A 408 -6.00 11.22 54.43
C PRO A 408 -5.61 11.62 55.87
N LYS A 409 -5.18 12.88 56.03
CA LYS A 409 -4.83 13.46 57.34
C LYS A 409 -6.09 13.65 58.20
N HIS A 410 -6.22 12.89 59.28
CA HIS A 410 -7.21 13.12 60.32
C HIS A 410 -6.63 13.97 61.48
N THR A 411 -7.45 14.89 61.98
CA THR A 411 -7.15 15.80 63.10
C THR A 411 -7.14 15.11 64.47
N PRO A 412 -6.41 15.65 65.49
CA PRO A 412 -6.10 14.93 66.72
C PRO A 412 -7.16 15.04 67.82
N VAL A 413 -7.31 13.97 68.61
CA VAL A 413 -8.05 13.95 69.89
C VAL A 413 -7.17 13.30 70.99
N LYS A 414 -7.29 13.79 72.23
CA LYS A 414 -6.44 13.47 73.41
C LYS A 414 -7.15 12.47 74.38
N PRO A 415 -6.57 11.96 75.50
CA PRO A 415 -6.28 10.52 75.59
C PRO A 415 -6.74 9.74 76.87
N ASN A 416 -6.68 8.39 76.78
CA ASN A 416 -6.55 7.37 77.86
C ASN A 416 -7.77 7.10 78.79
N PRO A 417 -7.85 5.99 79.57
CA PRO A 417 -6.77 5.05 80.01
C PRO A 417 -6.99 3.51 79.81
N LYS A 418 -5.96 2.72 80.18
CA LYS A 418 -5.86 1.23 80.15
C LYS A 418 -6.55 0.53 81.34
N PRO A 419 -6.83 -0.79 81.27
CA PRO A 419 -5.95 -1.79 81.95
C PRO A 419 -5.78 -3.16 81.21
N VAL A 420 -4.57 -3.76 81.12
CA VAL A 420 -3.98 -4.88 81.91
C VAL A 420 -4.38 -6.33 81.46
N SER A 421 -3.36 -7.17 81.17
CA SER A 421 -3.37 -8.62 80.79
C SER A 421 -3.38 -9.56 82.02
N PRO A 422 -3.18 -10.92 81.99
CA PRO A 422 -2.96 -11.95 80.94
C PRO A 422 -3.88 -13.21 81.18
N PRO A 423 -3.54 -14.53 80.97
CA PRO A 423 -2.50 -15.25 80.22
C PRO A 423 -3.00 -16.43 79.31
N GLN A 424 -2.05 -17.17 78.72
CA GLN A 424 -2.16 -18.26 77.72
C GLN A 424 -2.23 -19.70 78.32
N PRO A 425 -2.93 -20.67 77.68
CA PRO A 425 -2.76 -22.12 77.93
C PRO A 425 -2.21 -22.96 76.75
N LYS A 426 -1.83 -24.22 77.02
CA LYS A 426 -1.13 -25.18 76.13
C LYS A 426 -2.00 -26.36 75.64
N LEU A 427 -1.67 -26.87 74.43
CA LEU A 427 -1.60 -28.28 73.95
C LEU A 427 -2.55 -29.38 74.50
N THR A 428 -3.16 -30.17 73.60
CA THR A 428 -2.90 -31.65 73.42
C THR A 428 -3.61 -32.26 72.17
N PRO A 429 -3.20 -33.46 71.66
CA PRO A 429 -3.58 -34.07 70.35
C PRO A 429 -4.70 -35.18 70.52
N PRO A 430 -5.05 -36.13 69.59
CA PRO A 430 -4.41 -36.66 68.35
C PRO A 430 -5.39 -36.73 67.11
N THR A 431 -5.27 -37.49 66.00
CA THR A 431 -4.54 -38.76 65.68
C THR A 431 -4.26 -39.00 64.16
N LYS A 432 -3.33 -39.93 63.88
CA LYS A 432 -2.90 -40.63 62.64
C LYS A 432 -3.83 -40.67 61.39
N ALA A 433 -3.18 -40.51 60.22
CA ALA A 433 -3.43 -41.29 59.00
C ALA A 433 -2.08 -41.74 58.38
N VAL A 434 -2.07 -42.84 57.62
CA VAL A 434 -0.86 -43.52 57.07
C VAL A 434 -0.68 -43.18 55.57
N PRO A 435 0.55 -43.18 55.00
CA PRO A 435 0.82 -42.58 53.69
C PRO A 435 0.54 -43.48 52.48
N VAL A 436 0.33 -42.84 51.34
CA VAL A 436 0.26 -43.41 49.96
C VAL A 436 1.40 -42.76 49.14
N PRO A 437 2.03 -43.45 48.18
CA PRO A 437 3.48 -43.27 47.94
C PRO A 437 3.88 -42.10 47.02
N SER A 438 5.13 -41.68 47.18
CA SER A 438 5.77 -40.58 46.43
C SER A 438 5.98 -40.87 44.94
N PRO A 439 5.87 -39.86 44.06
CA PRO A 439 6.43 -39.93 42.71
C PRO A 439 7.97 -39.84 42.73
N SER A 440 8.62 -40.52 41.79
CA SER A 440 10.07 -40.62 41.66
C SER A 440 10.72 -39.36 41.09
N SER A 441 11.84 -38.94 41.70
CA SER A 441 12.70 -37.88 41.17
C SER A 441 13.58 -38.40 40.02
N PRO A 442 13.86 -37.59 38.97
CA PRO A 442 14.81 -37.97 37.92
C PRO A 442 16.25 -37.94 38.43
N ASN A 443 17.05 -38.89 37.93
CA ASN A 443 18.42 -39.16 38.38
C ASN A 443 19.43 -38.17 37.74
N PRO A 444 20.43 -37.64 38.48
CA PRO A 444 21.46 -36.77 37.89
C PRO A 444 22.50 -37.56 37.09
N THR A 445 22.87 -37.04 35.90
CA THR A 445 23.90 -37.63 35.03
C THR A 445 25.35 -37.36 35.49
N PRO A 446 26.33 -38.21 35.13
CA PRO A 446 27.67 -38.18 35.72
C PRO A 446 28.58 -37.09 35.15
N LYS A 447 29.50 -36.62 36.00
CA LYS A 447 30.55 -35.63 35.69
C LYS A 447 31.78 -36.30 35.03
N PRO A 448 32.33 -35.78 33.91
CA PRO A 448 33.58 -36.30 33.34
C PRO A 448 34.82 -35.94 34.18
N SER A 449 35.80 -36.85 34.21
CA SER A 449 37.12 -36.67 34.84
C SER A 449 38.18 -36.24 33.79
N PRO A 450 39.31 -35.64 34.19
CA PRO A 450 40.23 -34.99 33.25
C PRO A 450 41.20 -35.96 32.55
N THR A 451 41.66 -35.57 31.36
CA THR A 451 42.72 -36.25 30.56
C THR A 451 43.65 -35.19 29.94
N PRO A 452 44.87 -35.54 29.47
CA PRO A 452 46.06 -34.79 29.89
C PRO A 452 46.56 -33.74 28.90
N SER A 453 47.27 -32.75 29.43
CA SER A 453 47.93 -31.68 28.68
C SER A 453 49.16 -32.16 27.89
N VAL A 454 49.17 -31.90 26.58
CA VAL A 454 50.29 -32.09 25.64
C VAL A 454 50.42 -30.80 24.80
N PRO A 455 51.64 -30.34 24.44
CA PRO A 455 51.94 -28.90 24.50
C PRO A 455 51.61 -28.04 23.26
N THR A 456 51.51 -26.74 23.53
CA THR A 456 51.35 -25.63 22.56
C THR A 456 52.41 -25.63 21.45
N PRO A 457 52.00 -25.52 20.16
CA PRO A 457 52.91 -25.26 19.06
C PRO A 457 53.58 -23.88 19.16
N LYS A 458 54.88 -23.86 18.90
CA LYS A 458 55.72 -22.65 18.83
C LYS A 458 55.43 -21.89 17.51
N PRO A 459 55.45 -20.54 17.48
CA PRO A 459 55.15 -19.80 16.25
C PRO A 459 56.22 -20.02 15.16
N THR A 460 55.80 -20.51 14.00
CA THR A 460 56.61 -20.67 12.78
C THR A 460 56.56 -19.38 11.95
N PRO A 461 57.58 -19.04 11.11
CA PRO A 461 57.80 -17.68 10.65
C PRO A 461 56.76 -17.14 9.65
N THR A 462 56.64 -15.82 9.63
CA THR A 462 56.02 -15.04 8.56
C THR A 462 56.59 -15.41 7.19
N PRO A 463 55.73 -15.65 6.17
CA PRO A 463 56.19 -15.69 4.78
C PRO A 463 56.78 -14.33 4.40
N LYS A 464 57.99 -14.34 3.81
CA LYS A 464 58.53 -13.12 3.17
C LYS A 464 57.59 -12.69 2.06
N ALA A 465 57.28 -11.39 2.01
CA ALA A 465 56.58 -10.81 0.88
C ALA A 465 57.43 -11.01 -0.39
N ASN A 466 56.88 -11.75 -1.35
CA ASN A 466 57.36 -11.67 -2.73
C ASN A 466 56.98 -10.28 -3.28
N PRO A 467 57.84 -9.63 -4.08
CA PRO A 467 57.53 -8.34 -4.65
C PRO A 467 56.29 -8.41 -5.55
N PRO A 468 55.48 -7.34 -5.63
CA PRO A 468 54.27 -7.33 -6.44
C PRO A 468 54.61 -7.59 -7.90
N LYS A 469 54.00 -8.64 -8.46
CA LYS A 469 54.11 -8.97 -9.87
C LYS A 469 53.37 -7.91 -10.67
N VAL A 470 54.11 -6.99 -11.30
CA VAL A 470 53.55 -5.95 -12.16
C VAL A 470 52.72 -6.61 -13.26
N SER A 471 51.40 -6.46 -13.17
CA SER A 471 50.50 -6.74 -14.29
C SER A 471 50.56 -5.54 -15.24
N PRO A 472 50.68 -5.74 -16.56
CA PRO A 472 50.83 -4.64 -17.50
C PRO A 472 49.61 -3.73 -17.45
N SER A 473 49.85 -2.42 -17.50
CA SER A 473 48.81 -1.40 -17.58
C SER A 473 47.90 -1.67 -18.78
N SER A 474 46.59 -1.67 -18.54
CA SER A 474 45.60 -1.60 -19.61
C SER A 474 45.88 -0.38 -20.49
N PRO A 475 45.79 -0.51 -21.83
CA PRO A 475 45.99 0.62 -22.72
C PRO A 475 44.91 1.69 -22.48
N PRO A 476 45.23 2.98 -22.66
CA PRO A 476 44.28 4.06 -22.44
C PRO A 476 43.07 3.94 -23.39
N PRO A 477 41.88 4.39 -22.98
CA PRO A 477 40.70 4.34 -23.83
C PRO A 477 40.94 5.18 -25.10
N PRO A 478 40.52 4.70 -26.29
CA PRO A 478 40.74 5.42 -27.53
C PRO A 478 40.00 6.76 -27.51
N SER A 479 40.72 7.82 -27.93
CA SER A 479 40.20 9.19 -27.98
C SER A 479 38.91 9.26 -28.78
N ALA A 480 37.91 9.97 -28.24
CA ALA A 480 36.61 10.14 -28.90
C ALA A 480 36.78 10.78 -30.29
N LYS A 481 36.40 10.04 -31.34
CA LYS A 481 36.28 10.62 -32.69
C LYS A 481 35.13 11.64 -32.71
N PRO A 482 35.24 12.74 -33.48
CA PRO A 482 34.15 13.70 -33.62
C PRO A 482 32.87 13.02 -34.12
N LYS A 483 31.73 13.41 -33.55
CA LYS A 483 30.41 12.96 -33.98
C LYS A 483 30.19 13.38 -35.45
N PRO A 484 29.77 12.50 -36.37
CA PRO A 484 29.43 12.91 -37.72
C PRO A 484 28.22 13.87 -37.69
N PRO A 485 28.12 14.82 -38.63
CA PRO A 485 26.99 15.73 -38.70
C PRO A 485 25.69 14.97 -38.97
N PRO A 486 24.52 15.47 -38.49
CA PRO A 486 23.25 14.81 -38.71
C PRO A 486 22.89 14.76 -40.20
N PRO A 487 22.22 13.69 -40.67
CA PRO A 487 21.83 13.56 -42.07
C PRO A 487 20.83 14.65 -42.47
N VAL A 488 21.08 15.29 -43.62
CA VAL A 488 20.15 16.26 -44.21
C VAL A 488 18.90 15.53 -44.69
N LEU A 489 17.78 15.74 -44.01
CA LEU A 489 16.47 15.26 -44.44
C LEU A 489 16.08 15.92 -45.76
N SER A 490 16.28 15.18 -46.86
CA SER A 490 15.82 15.56 -48.18
C SER A 490 14.30 15.47 -48.24
N ARG A 491 13.65 16.53 -48.73
CA ARG A 491 12.20 16.66 -48.77
C ARG A 491 11.60 15.58 -49.70
N PRO A 492 10.60 14.78 -49.26
CA PRO A 492 9.92 13.85 -50.17
C PRO A 492 9.16 14.61 -51.27
N PRO A 493 9.06 14.05 -52.48
CA PRO A 493 8.32 14.67 -53.58
C PRO A 493 6.81 14.73 -53.28
N PRO A 494 6.06 15.69 -53.85
CA PRO A 494 4.64 15.83 -53.59
C PRO A 494 3.85 14.68 -54.23
N VAL A 495 3.20 13.87 -53.38
CA VAL A 495 2.21 12.87 -53.81
C VAL A 495 0.98 13.60 -54.34
N GLN A 496 0.64 13.38 -55.61
CA GLN A 496 -0.58 13.92 -56.21
C GLN A 496 -1.81 13.21 -55.63
N SER A 497 -2.79 13.97 -55.15
CA SER A 497 -4.07 13.43 -54.69
C SER A 497 -4.95 13.02 -55.89
N PRO A 498 -5.60 11.86 -55.87
CA PRO A 498 -6.57 11.49 -56.90
C PRO A 498 -7.83 12.38 -56.82
N PRO A 499 -8.56 12.56 -57.94
CA PRO A 499 -9.73 13.44 -57.99
C PRO A 499 -10.91 12.91 -57.15
N PRO A 500 -11.76 13.80 -56.61
CA PRO A 500 -12.87 13.41 -55.74
C PRO A 500 -13.99 12.70 -56.51
N SER A 501 -14.50 11.62 -55.93
CA SER A 501 -15.65 10.86 -56.45
C SER A 501 -16.99 11.57 -56.17
N PRO A 502 -18.08 11.24 -56.91
CA PRO A 502 -19.32 12.03 -56.88
C PRO A 502 -20.08 11.91 -55.55
N LYS A 503 -20.61 13.04 -55.06
CA LYS A 503 -21.46 13.08 -53.87
C LYS A 503 -22.75 12.27 -54.08
N ARG A 504 -22.96 11.23 -53.28
CA ARG A 504 -24.24 10.54 -53.13
C ARG A 504 -24.99 11.11 -51.92
N SER A 505 -26.25 11.46 -52.09
CA SER A 505 -27.12 11.96 -51.01
C SER A 505 -27.41 10.87 -49.97
N PRO A 506 -27.57 11.23 -48.67
CA PRO A 506 -27.87 10.26 -47.63
C PRO A 506 -29.33 9.74 -47.72
N PRO A 507 -29.62 8.49 -47.30
CA PRO A 507 -30.99 7.98 -47.20
C PRO A 507 -31.79 8.66 -46.08
N LEU A 508 -33.12 8.67 -46.18
CA LEU A 508 -34.00 9.09 -45.09
C LEU A 508 -33.91 8.11 -43.90
N PRO A 509 -34.08 8.60 -42.64
CA PRO A 509 -34.17 7.73 -41.47
C PRO A 509 -35.49 6.93 -41.47
N PRO A 510 -35.50 5.68 -40.96
CA PRO A 510 -36.71 4.87 -40.86
C PRO A 510 -37.64 5.35 -39.75
N HIS A 511 -38.93 5.05 -39.90
CA HIS A 511 -39.97 5.35 -38.90
C HIS A 511 -39.71 4.62 -37.56
N VAL A 512 -39.69 5.37 -36.47
CA VAL A 512 -39.70 4.83 -35.10
C VAL A 512 -41.12 4.36 -34.76
N SER A 513 -41.31 3.04 -34.71
CA SER A 513 -42.50 2.42 -34.13
C SER A 513 -42.24 2.09 -32.66
N SER A 514 -43.16 2.46 -31.77
CA SER A 514 -43.04 2.17 -30.33
C SER A 514 -43.06 0.66 -30.06
N PRO A 515 -42.24 0.14 -29.13
CA PRO A 515 -42.27 -1.27 -28.77
C PRO A 515 -43.58 -1.63 -28.04
N PRO A 516 -44.15 -2.83 -28.28
CA PRO A 516 -45.32 -3.30 -27.54
C PRO A 516 -44.97 -3.66 -26.08
N PRO A 517 -45.94 -3.60 -25.14
CA PRO A 517 -45.71 -3.95 -23.74
C PRO A 517 -45.42 -5.45 -23.56
N PRO A 518 -44.67 -5.83 -22.49
CA PRO A 518 -44.20 -7.20 -22.31
C PRO A 518 -45.33 -8.18 -22.00
N PHE A 519 -45.33 -9.31 -22.71
CA PHE A 519 -46.19 -10.47 -22.45
C PHE A 519 -45.60 -11.34 -21.33
N CYS A 520 -46.41 -11.69 -20.32
CA CYS A 520 -46.07 -12.73 -19.34
C CYS A 520 -46.55 -14.10 -19.84
N PRO A 521 -45.70 -15.15 -19.90
CA PRO A 521 -46.15 -16.50 -20.20
C PRO A 521 -46.72 -17.17 -18.94
N HIS A 522 -48.01 -17.55 -19.00
CA HIS A 522 -48.60 -18.48 -18.04
C HIS A 522 -48.14 -19.92 -18.33
N HIS A 523 -47.61 -20.62 -17.32
CA HIS A 523 -47.61 -22.08 -17.29
C HIS A 523 -48.61 -22.58 -16.25
N ARG A 524 -49.41 -23.59 -16.62
CA ARG A 524 -50.39 -24.24 -15.75
C ARG A 524 -49.70 -25.05 -14.64
N LEU A 525 -50.22 -24.95 -13.43
CA LEU A 525 -50.20 -26.02 -12.44
C LEU A 525 -51.64 -26.25 -11.94
N SER A 526 -51.99 -27.51 -11.69
CA SER A 526 -53.37 -27.93 -11.46
C SER A 526 -53.71 -28.08 -9.98
N THR A 527 -54.90 -27.61 -9.61
CA THR A 527 -55.78 -28.14 -8.54
C THR A 527 -55.19 -28.37 -7.14
N HIS A 528 -55.56 -27.52 -6.17
CA HIS A 528 -56.67 -27.81 -5.23
C HIS A 528 -57.16 -26.54 -4.49
N LEU A 529 -58.45 -26.55 -4.11
CA LEU A 529 -59.24 -25.50 -3.41
C LEU A 529 -59.48 -25.91 -1.92
N PRO A 530 -60.21 -25.17 -1.03
CA PRO A 530 -60.97 -23.90 -1.19
C PRO A 530 -60.93 -22.84 -0.02
N HIS A 531 -61.70 -21.75 -0.22
CA HIS A 531 -62.30 -20.79 0.77
C HIS A 531 -61.37 -19.74 1.46
N HIS A 532 -61.79 -18.49 1.76
CA HIS A 532 -63.13 -17.85 1.91
C HIS A 532 -63.27 -16.41 1.30
N GLN A 533 -64.50 -15.85 1.34
CA GLN A 533 -64.97 -14.50 0.93
C GLN A 533 -64.17 -13.30 1.53
N CYS A 534 -64.02 -12.09 0.97
CA CYS A 534 -64.78 -11.14 0.12
C CYS A 534 -65.36 -9.89 0.85
N TYR A 535 -64.72 -8.72 0.64
CA TYR A 535 -65.27 -7.33 0.57
C TYR A 535 -65.88 -6.64 1.83
N PRO A 536 -66.17 -5.30 1.81
CA PRO A 536 -65.59 -4.15 1.06
C PRO A 536 -65.36 -2.85 1.90
N HIS A 537 -64.55 -1.87 1.41
CA HIS A 537 -64.99 -0.47 1.06
C HIS A 537 -63.87 0.61 0.97
N HIS A 538 -63.97 1.46 -0.07
CA HIS A 538 -63.73 2.93 -0.16
C HIS A 538 -62.42 3.62 0.35
N ARG A 539 -61.94 4.75 -0.20
CA ARG A 539 -62.11 5.45 -1.52
C ARG A 539 -61.07 6.60 -1.62
N GLN A 540 -60.42 6.77 -2.78
CA GLN A 540 -59.79 8.01 -3.33
C GLN A 540 -59.12 9.07 -2.40
N ARG A 541 -57.81 9.32 -2.61
CA ARG A 541 -57.22 10.61 -3.12
C ARG A 541 -55.70 10.71 -2.88
N SER A 542 -54.87 10.83 -3.93
CA SER A 542 -53.50 11.42 -3.83
C SER A 542 -52.74 11.65 -5.18
N HIS A 543 -53.39 12.14 -6.24
CA HIS A 543 -52.65 12.68 -7.40
C HIS A 543 -52.25 14.15 -7.17
N LEU A 544 -51.22 14.40 -6.35
CA LEU A 544 -50.53 15.71 -6.32
C LEU A 544 -49.08 15.70 -5.78
N HIS A 545 -48.49 14.54 -5.47
CA HIS A 545 -47.19 14.50 -4.77
C HIS A 545 -45.95 14.21 -5.64
N HIS A 546 -46.11 13.93 -6.93
CA HIS A 546 -44.99 13.50 -7.80
C HIS A 546 -44.36 14.60 -8.66
N HIS A 547 -45.03 15.74 -8.89
CA HIS A 547 -44.49 16.79 -9.77
C HIS A 547 -43.57 17.82 -9.08
N LEU A 548 -43.62 17.99 -7.75
CA LEU A 548 -42.70 18.91 -7.06
C LEU A 548 -41.28 18.34 -6.88
N HIS A 549 -41.12 17.01 -6.78
CA HIS A 549 -39.82 16.41 -6.44
C HIS A 549 -38.80 16.48 -7.59
N LEU A 550 -39.24 16.31 -8.85
CA LEU A 550 -38.34 16.43 -10.01
C LEU A 550 -37.90 17.87 -10.29
N SER A 551 -38.74 18.88 -10.00
CA SER A 551 -38.36 20.28 -10.24
C SER A 551 -37.31 20.82 -9.25
N LEU A 552 -37.24 20.28 -8.02
CA LEU A 552 -36.17 20.65 -7.08
C LEU A 552 -34.83 20.01 -7.48
N HIS A 553 -34.84 18.73 -7.85
CA HIS A 553 -33.62 18.01 -8.23
C HIS A 553 -32.93 18.64 -9.45
N HIS A 554 -33.70 19.05 -10.46
CA HIS A 554 -33.12 19.66 -11.65
C HIS A 554 -32.50 21.05 -11.37
N ARG A 555 -33.13 21.87 -10.51
CA ARG A 555 -32.57 23.19 -10.11
C ARG A 555 -31.30 23.05 -9.27
N LEU A 556 -31.25 22.09 -8.33
CA LEU A 556 -30.04 21.79 -7.55
C LEU A 556 -28.89 21.31 -8.44
N PHE A 557 -29.16 20.46 -9.43
CA PHE A 557 -28.14 19.97 -10.36
C PHE A 557 -27.55 21.10 -11.21
N THR A 558 -28.39 22.00 -11.74
CA THR A 558 -27.91 23.17 -12.51
C THR A 558 -27.09 24.15 -11.67
N HIS A 559 -27.38 24.28 -10.37
CA HIS A 559 -26.63 25.20 -9.51
C HIS A 559 -25.25 24.66 -9.14
N HIS A 560 -25.15 23.35 -8.84
CA HIS A 560 -23.85 22.69 -8.64
C HIS A 560 -22.98 22.72 -9.91
N HIS A 561 -23.55 22.50 -11.10
CA HIS A 561 -22.79 22.50 -12.34
C HIS A 561 -22.24 23.90 -12.70
N HIS A 562 -22.90 24.98 -12.26
CA HIS A 562 -22.42 26.35 -12.45
C HIS A 562 -21.32 26.73 -11.43
N GLN A 563 -21.43 26.27 -10.18
CA GLN A 563 -20.33 26.39 -9.21
C GLN A 563 -19.09 25.59 -9.65
N TYR A 564 -19.27 24.40 -10.23
CA TYR A 564 -18.15 23.59 -10.74
C TYR A 564 -17.40 24.30 -11.87
N HIS A 565 -18.10 24.95 -12.81
CA HIS A 565 -17.46 25.74 -13.86
C HIS A 565 -16.71 26.97 -13.33
N LEU A 566 -17.25 27.68 -12.32
CA LEU A 566 -16.56 28.80 -11.68
C LEU A 566 -15.29 28.34 -10.93
N LEU A 567 -15.36 27.21 -10.22
CA LEU A 567 -14.21 26.62 -9.54
C LEU A 567 -13.15 26.15 -10.54
N HIS A 568 -13.55 25.52 -11.65
CA HIS A 568 -12.63 25.07 -12.70
C HIS A 568 -11.96 26.26 -13.42
N HIS A 569 -12.65 27.39 -13.58
CA HIS A 569 -12.07 28.60 -14.16
C HIS A 569 -11.12 29.33 -13.20
N GLN A 570 -11.36 29.28 -11.88
CA GLN A 570 -10.42 29.75 -10.86
C GLN A 570 -9.19 28.81 -10.73
N LEU A 571 -9.39 27.49 -10.86
CA LEU A 571 -8.29 26.52 -10.89
C LEU A 571 -7.39 26.73 -12.13
N HIS A 572 -7.95 26.93 -13.32
CA HIS A 572 -7.15 27.23 -14.52
C HIS A 572 -6.36 28.54 -14.40
N HIS A 573 -6.93 29.58 -13.78
CA HIS A 573 -6.22 30.84 -13.58
C HIS A 573 -5.07 30.70 -12.56
N ASN A 574 -5.26 29.91 -11.51
CA ASN A 574 -4.20 29.55 -10.56
C ASN A 574 -3.14 28.62 -11.16
N HIS A 575 -3.50 27.75 -12.11
CA HIS A 575 -2.54 26.85 -12.78
C HIS A 575 -1.55 27.63 -13.66
N HIS A 576 -2.01 28.71 -14.31
CA HIS A 576 -1.12 29.59 -15.08
C HIS A 576 -0.20 30.47 -14.20
N LEU A 577 -0.57 30.72 -12.93
CA LEU A 577 0.26 31.42 -11.95
C LEU A 577 1.21 30.49 -11.16
N ARG A 578 1.03 29.17 -11.22
CA ARG A 578 1.89 28.17 -10.56
C ARG A 578 3.03 27.61 -11.43
N LEU A 579 3.11 27.99 -12.71
CA LEU A 579 4.20 27.56 -13.61
C LEU A 579 5.48 28.40 -13.51
N THR A 580 5.59 29.29 -12.52
CA THR A 580 6.76 30.17 -12.31
C THR A 580 7.35 30.09 -10.89
N THR A 581 7.41 28.91 -10.29
CA THR A 581 8.31 28.62 -9.15
C THR A 581 8.76 27.15 -9.18
N SER A 582 10.05 26.90 -9.38
CA SER A 582 10.63 25.54 -9.38
C SER A 582 11.01 25.10 -7.96
N SER A 583 10.20 24.22 -7.37
CA SER A 583 10.57 23.48 -6.14
C SER A 583 9.81 22.14 -6.01
N SER A 584 8.54 22.08 -6.37
CA SER A 584 7.71 20.86 -6.29
C SER A 584 8.21 19.69 -7.15
N LEU A 585 8.78 19.97 -8.33
CA LEU A 585 9.32 18.94 -9.22
C LEU A 585 10.59 18.25 -8.67
N GLN A 586 11.34 18.90 -7.77
CA GLN A 586 12.53 18.29 -7.15
C GLN A 586 12.15 17.34 -6.01
N SER A 587 11.12 17.66 -5.21
CA SER A 587 10.55 16.75 -4.21
C SER A 587 10.07 15.44 -4.86
N TRP A 588 9.32 15.55 -5.98
CA TRP A 588 8.80 14.38 -6.70
C TRP A 588 9.90 13.52 -7.34
N ALA A 589 10.92 14.16 -7.93
CA ALA A 589 12.08 13.46 -8.51
C ALA A 589 12.95 12.74 -7.44
N SER A 590 13.12 13.34 -6.26
CA SER A 590 13.83 12.72 -5.14
C SER A 590 13.11 11.47 -4.61
N ASN A 591 11.77 11.50 -4.50
CA ASN A 591 10.99 10.32 -4.11
C ASN A 591 11.12 9.17 -5.13
N MET A 592 11.10 9.46 -6.44
CA MET A 592 11.37 8.43 -7.45
C MET A 592 12.79 7.85 -7.36
N HIS A 593 13.80 8.68 -7.05
CA HIS A 593 15.18 8.20 -6.85
C HIS A 593 15.32 7.32 -5.58
N HIS A 594 14.53 7.58 -4.53
CA HIS A 594 14.50 6.72 -3.33
C HIS A 594 13.78 5.39 -3.61
N HIS A 595 12.64 5.40 -4.32
CA HIS A 595 11.98 4.17 -4.77
C HIS A 595 12.88 3.28 -5.65
N HIS A 596 13.75 3.88 -6.47
CA HIS A 596 14.70 3.12 -7.28
C HIS A 596 15.88 2.53 -6.47
N ARG A 597 16.17 3.08 -5.27
CA ARG A 597 17.10 2.47 -4.29
C ARG A 597 16.44 1.35 -3.49
N LEU A 598 15.17 1.51 -3.09
CA LEU A 598 14.36 0.48 -2.45
C LEU A 598 14.36 -0.82 -3.29
N PHE A 599 14.09 -0.70 -4.59
CA PHE A 599 14.12 -1.84 -5.53
C PHE A 599 15.49 -2.53 -5.59
N SER A 600 16.60 -1.81 -5.38
CA SER A 600 17.95 -2.37 -5.50
C SER A 600 18.55 -2.89 -4.17
N ARG A 601 17.90 -2.67 -3.02
CA ARG A 601 18.26 -3.30 -1.74
C ARG A 601 17.52 -4.63 -1.54
N VAL A 602 16.21 -4.67 -1.84
CA VAL A 602 15.40 -5.89 -1.66
C VAL A 602 15.84 -7.02 -2.61
N THR A 603 16.27 -6.72 -3.84
CA THR A 603 16.75 -7.73 -4.80
C THR A 603 18.23 -8.14 -4.60
N LYS A 604 18.80 -8.00 -3.40
CA LYS A 604 20.24 -8.19 -3.14
C LYS A 604 20.60 -9.01 -1.90
N GLU A 605 19.61 -9.52 -1.19
CA GLU A 605 19.75 -10.60 -0.20
C GLU A 605 18.92 -11.81 -0.64
#